data_AF-A0A1X7TBK6-F1
#
_entry.id   AF-A0A1X7TBK6-F1
#
_cell.length_a   1.000
_cell.length_b   1.000
_cell.length_c   1.000
_cell.angle_alpha   90.00
_cell.angle_beta   90.00
_cell.angle_gamma   90.00
#
_symmetry.space_group_name_H-M   'P 1'
#
loop_
_entity.id
_entity.type
_entity.pdbx_description
1 polymer ?
#
loop_
_entity_poly.entity_id
_entity_poly.type
_entity_poly.pdbx_seq_one_letter_code
_entity_poly.pdbx_strand_id
1 'polypeptide(L)'
;KRQHDDELQNLPDILETNIAYQVLVDSTTEIKEHFSGDHADFADKLLEMNVITERERNTITDTCTGQNKYQRMGEVIEHVKKAVQIKESVFFLFLSIFNEKGTQPATEFAQKLMQKYKDKLSDANLESLSKRSKQYEHDL
;
A
#
# COMPACT_ATOMS: atom_id res chain seq x y z
N LYS A 1 29.26 8.75 -27.16
CA LYS A 1 29.20 7.55 -26.28
C LYS A 1 28.02 7.77 -25.36
N ARG A 2 27.05 6.85 -25.41
CA ARG A 2 25.76 6.86 -24.73
C ARG A 2 25.97 6.92 -23.21
N GLN A 3 25.49 7.98 -22.56
CA GLN A 3 25.50 8.15 -21.10
C GLN A 3 24.21 8.79 -20.57
N HIS A 4 23.11 8.78 -21.35
CA HIS A 4 21.82 9.34 -20.92
C HIS A 4 20.72 8.29 -20.70
N ASP A 5 20.98 7.01 -20.99
CA ASP A 5 19.96 5.96 -20.89
C ASP A 5 20.00 5.18 -19.56
N ASP A 6 21.06 5.35 -18.76
CA ASP A 6 21.25 4.59 -17.52
C ASP A 6 20.58 5.22 -16.29
N GLU A 7 20.22 6.51 -16.33
CA GLU A 7 19.57 7.19 -15.18
C GLU A 7 18.08 6.85 -15.01
N LEU A 8 17.44 6.26 -16.02
CA LEU A 8 16.03 5.84 -15.95
C LEU A 8 15.83 4.40 -15.45
N GLN A 9 16.91 3.67 -15.16
CA GLN A 9 16.82 2.27 -14.70
C GLN A 9 16.70 2.12 -13.17
N ASN A 10 16.81 3.23 -12.40
CA ASN A 10 16.66 3.24 -10.94
C ASN A 10 15.33 3.86 -10.46
N LEU A 11 14.34 4.01 -11.35
CA LEU A 11 12.99 4.43 -10.97
C LEU A 11 11.94 3.32 -10.62
N PRO A 12 12.28 2.01 -10.46
CA PRO A 12 11.27 1.05 -10.00
C PRO A 12 10.73 1.44 -8.62
N ASP A 13 11.62 1.62 -7.63
CA ASP A 13 11.22 1.84 -6.24
C ASP A 13 10.23 2.99 -6.03
N ILE A 14 10.27 4.04 -6.87
CA ILE A 14 9.32 5.17 -6.79
C ILE A 14 7.98 4.82 -7.44
N LEU A 15 7.99 4.14 -8.59
CA LEU A 15 6.77 3.75 -9.29
C LEU A 15 5.97 2.74 -8.49
N GLU A 16 6.59 1.65 -8.05
CA GLU A 16 5.90 0.61 -7.29
C GLU A 16 5.37 1.14 -5.95
N THR A 17 6.19 1.94 -5.24
CA THR A 17 5.76 2.64 -4.01
C THR A 17 4.54 3.53 -4.23
N ASN A 18 4.53 4.32 -5.31
CA ASN A 18 3.39 5.17 -5.65
C ASN A 18 2.14 4.34 -5.94
N ILE A 19 2.27 3.23 -6.67
CA ILE A 19 1.15 2.34 -6.98
C ILE A 19 0.59 1.70 -5.71
N ALA A 20 1.46 1.16 -4.85
CA ALA A 20 1.07 0.60 -3.57
C ALA A 20 0.33 1.64 -2.69
N TYR A 21 0.86 2.86 -2.62
CA TYR A 21 0.19 3.98 -1.92
C TYR A 21 -1.20 4.27 -2.51
N GLN A 22 -1.32 4.36 -3.84
CA GLN A 22 -2.62 4.62 -4.50
C GLN A 22 -3.63 3.50 -4.23
N VAL A 23 -3.22 2.23 -4.24
CA VAL A 23 -4.11 1.12 -3.88
C VAL A 23 -4.64 1.26 -2.46
N LEU A 24 -3.79 1.67 -1.51
CA LEU A 24 -4.21 1.93 -0.14
C LEU A 24 -5.17 3.12 -0.03
N VAL A 25 -4.92 4.20 -0.76
CA VAL A 25 -5.83 5.36 -0.81
C VAL A 25 -7.20 4.94 -1.35
N ASP A 26 -7.23 4.32 -2.52
CA ASP A 26 -8.45 3.91 -3.22
C ASP A 26 -9.27 2.88 -2.42
N SER A 27 -8.59 2.08 -1.59
CA SER A 27 -9.23 1.00 -0.81
C SER A 27 -9.47 1.37 0.65
N THR A 28 -9.15 2.60 1.09
CA THR A 28 -9.23 3.01 2.50
C THR A 28 -10.65 2.85 3.07
N THR A 29 -11.66 3.35 2.36
CA THR A 29 -13.06 3.25 2.80
C THR A 29 -13.48 1.79 2.94
N GLU A 30 -13.19 0.99 1.91
CA GLU A 30 -13.55 -0.43 1.85
C GLU A 30 -12.90 -1.23 3.00
N ILE A 31 -11.61 -0.99 3.28
CA ILE A 31 -10.91 -1.62 4.43
C ILE A 31 -11.62 -1.27 5.74
N LYS A 32 -11.99 0.00 5.94
CA LYS A 32 -12.62 0.43 7.19
C LYS A 32 -14.03 -0.13 7.36
N GLU A 33 -14.79 -0.25 6.27
CA GLU A 33 -16.13 -0.84 6.28
C GLU A 33 -16.11 -2.31 6.68
N HIS A 34 -15.15 -3.09 6.18
CA HIS A 34 -15.10 -4.54 6.41
C HIS A 34 -14.26 -4.95 7.64
N PHE A 35 -13.22 -4.19 7.99
CA PHE A 35 -12.21 -4.63 8.98
C PHE A 35 -12.02 -3.68 10.15
N SER A 36 -12.84 -2.63 10.32
CA SER A 36 -12.68 -1.71 11.47
C SER A 36 -12.74 -2.40 12.83
N GLY A 37 -13.47 -3.52 12.92
CA GLY A 37 -13.50 -4.42 14.08
C GLY A 37 -12.12 -4.85 14.57
N ASP A 38 -11.17 -4.98 13.65
CA ASP A 38 -9.86 -5.62 13.83
C ASP A 38 -8.71 -4.63 14.03
N HIS A 39 -8.97 -3.33 14.17
CA HIS A 39 -7.92 -2.30 14.24
C HIS A 39 -6.82 -2.59 15.27
N ALA A 40 -7.15 -3.20 16.41
CA ALA A 40 -6.18 -3.57 17.44
C ALA A 40 -5.25 -4.70 16.97
N ASP A 41 -5.81 -5.78 16.40
CA ASP A 41 -5.02 -6.88 15.82
C ASP A 41 -4.08 -6.38 14.72
N PHE A 42 -4.58 -5.48 13.85
CA PHE A 42 -3.76 -4.86 12.81
C PHE A 42 -2.62 -4.03 13.41
N ALA A 43 -2.88 -3.24 14.44
CA ALA A 43 -1.83 -2.47 15.11
C ALA A 43 -0.77 -3.38 15.76
N ASP A 44 -1.19 -4.47 16.39
CA ASP A 44 -0.28 -5.45 16.99
C ASP A 44 0.60 -6.13 15.93
N LYS A 45 0.00 -6.52 14.80
CA LYS A 45 0.75 -7.11 13.67
C LYS A 45 1.72 -6.14 13.02
N LEU A 46 1.33 -4.87 12.86
CA LEU A 46 2.24 -3.84 12.35
C LEU A 46 3.41 -3.58 13.30
N LEU A 47 3.19 -3.69 14.63
CA LEU A 47 4.27 -3.63 15.61
C LEU A 47 5.19 -4.85 15.51
N GLU A 48 4.65 -6.07 15.43
CA GLU A 48 5.42 -7.31 15.23
C GLU A 48 6.31 -7.24 13.99
N MET A 49 5.81 -6.62 12.92
CA MET A 49 6.52 -6.42 11.66
C MET A 49 7.47 -5.20 11.66
N ASN A 50 7.58 -4.46 12.77
CA ASN A 50 8.34 -3.21 12.89
C ASN A 50 7.93 -2.11 11.90
N VAL A 51 6.66 -2.09 11.48
CA VAL A 51 6.09 -1.02 10.64
C VAL A 51 5.70 0.20 11.48
N ILE A 52 5.27 -0.03 12.72
CA ILE A 52 4.97 1.03 13.69
C ILE A 52 5.70 0.79 15.01
N THR A 53 5.80 1.84 15.81
CA THR A 53 6.36 1.80 17.17
C THR A 53 5.31 1.41 18.21
N GLU A 54 5.77 1.01 19.40
CA GLU A 54 4.88 0.73 20.54
C GLU A 54 4.03 1.96 20.92
N ARG A 55 4.60 3.16 20.82
CA ARG A 55 3.86 4.41 21.07
C ARG A 55 2.69 4.57 20.09
N GLU A 56 2.93 4.37 18.80
CA GLU A 56 1.90 4.50 17.76
C GLU A 56 0.82 3.41 17.92
N ARG A 57 1.22 2.17 18.20
CA ARG A 57 0.29 1.08 18.54
C ARG A 57 -0.58 1.45 19.74
N ASN A 58 0.00 2.04 20.79
CA ASN A 58 -0.74 2.47 21.97
C ASN A 58 -1.72 3.59 21.63
N THR A 59 -1.34 4.55 20.78
CA THR A 59 -2.26 5.60 20.30
C THR A 59 -3.45 5.03 19.53
N ILE A 60 -3.22 4.10 18.59
CA ILE A 60 -4.29 3.48 17.80
C ILE A 60 -5.27 2.70 18.68
N THR A 61 -4.76 2.05 19.74
CA THR A 61 -5.54 1.17 20.63
C THR A 61 -6.09 1.87 21.88
N ASP A 62 -5.72 3.13 22.12
CA ASP A 62 -6.13 3.90 23.31
C ASP A 62 -7.64 4.19 23.30
N THR A 63 -8.40 3.52 24.16
CA THR A 63 -9.87 3.67 24.26
C THR A 63 -10.33 5.03 24.84
N CYS A 64 -9.43 5.83 25.40
CA CYS A 64 -9.76 7.10 26.05
C CYS A 64 -9.85 8.30 25.09
N THR A 65 -9.56 8.13 23.79
CA THR A 65 -9.55 9.20 22.78
C THR A 65 -10.94 9.59 22.25
N GLY A 66 -11.99 8.83 22.58
CA GLY A 66 -13.32 8.99 22.00
C GLY A 66 -13.45 8.54 20.54
N GLN A 67 -12.37 8.01 19.94
CA GLN A 67 -12.39 7.51 18.57
C GLN A 67 -13.10 6.15 18.48
N ASN A 68 -13.97 6.04 17.49
CA ASN A 68 -14.62 4.77 17.16
C ASN A 68 -13.70 3.85 16.33
N LYS A 69 -14.09 2.59 16.19
CA LYS A 69 -13.35 1.56 15.45
C LYS A 69 -13.02 1.96 14.01
N TYR A 70 -13.96 2.64 13.34
CA TYR A 70 -13.78 3.12 11.97
C TYR A 70 -12.67 4.18 11.90
N GLN A 71 -12.63 5.12 12.84
CA GLN A 71 -11.57 6.14 12.92
C GLN A 71 -10.20 5.50 13.20
N ARG A 72 -10.12 4.56 14.13
CA ARG A 72 -8.88 3.85 14.49
C ARG A 72 -8.31 3.04 13.33
N MET A 73 -9.15 2.34 12.57
CA MET A 73 -8.68 1.66 11.35
C MET A 73 -8.18 2.67 10.30
N GLY A 74 -8.71 3.89 10.29
CA GLY A 74 -8.14 4.99 9.50
C GLY A 74 -6.70 5.31 9.90
N GLU A 75 -6.38 5.33 11.20
CA GLU A 75 -5.03 5.58 11.70
C GLU A 75 -4.07 4.44 11.34
N VAL A 76 -4.50 3.18 11.49
CA VAL A 76 -3.76 2.00 11.02
C VAL A 76 -3.34 2.18 9.57
N ILE A 77 -4.30 2.47 8.68
CA ILE A 77 -4.06 2.64 7.25
C ILE A 77 -3.13 3.83 6.99
N GLU A 78 -3.25 4.92 7.75
CA GLU A 78 -2.40 6.10 7.60
C GLU A 78 -0.93 5.81 7.95
N HIS A 79 -0.66 5.03 9.00
CA HIS A 79 0.70 4.56 9.30
C HIS A 79 1.24 3.67 8.18
N VAL A 80 0.44 2.75 7.65
CA VAL A 80 0.83 1.89 6.53
C VAL A 80 1.15 2.71 5.28
N LYS A 81 0.33 3.71 4.94
CA LYS A 81 0.56 4.61 3.80
C LYS A 81 1.90 5.34 3.91
N LYS A 82 2.19 5.92 5.07
CA LYS A 82 3.47 6.60 5.33
C LYS A 82 4.66 5.65 5.21
N ALA A 83 4.52 4.43 5.72
CA ALA A 83 5.57 3.42 5.64
C ALA A 83 5.78 2.90 4.20
N VAL A 84 4.70 2.71 3.43
CA VAL A 84 4.76 2.34 2.01
C VAL A 84 5.50 3.39 1.19
N GLN A 85 5.30 4.69 1.47
CA GLN A 85 6.03 5.78 0.81
C GLN A 85 7.55 5.69 0.98
N ILE A 86 8.02 4.99 2.02
CA ILE A 86 9.46 4.74 2.25
C ILE A 86 9.89 3.43 1.63
N LYS A 87 9.05 2.38 1.77
CA LYS A 87 9.35 1.04 1.28
C LYS A 87 8.08 0.31 0.86
N GLU A 88 7.96 0.07 -0.44
CA GLU A 88 6.84 -0.65 -1.06
C GLU A 88 6.54 -1.99 -0.37
N SER A 89 7.56 -2.74 0.08
CA SER A 89 7.35 -4.07 0.69
C SER A 89 6.39 -4.07 1.89
N VAL A 90 6.21 -2.92 2.55
CA VAL A 90 5.23 -2.75 3.63
C VAL A 90 3.80 -3.01 3.15
N PHE A 91 3.49 -2.73 1.89
CA PHE A 91 2.19 -3.07 1.30
C PHE A 91 1.95 -4.58 1.32
N PHE A 92 2.94 -5.39 0.92
CA PHE A 92 2.82 -6.85 0.94
C PHE A 92 2.75 -7.41 2.36
N LEU A 93 3.48 -6.83 3.30
CA LEU A 93 3.36 -7.14 4.73
C LEU A 93 1.95 -6.83 5.24
N PHE A 94 1.38 -5.68 4.87
CA PHE A 94 0.02 -5.34 5.23
C PHE A 94 -1.01 -6.32 4.63
N LEU A 95 -0.80 -6.81 3.41
CA LEU A 95 -1.65 -7.85 2.81
C LEU A 95 -1.56 -9.19 3.57
N SER A 96 -0.40 -9.53 4.15
CA SER A 96 -0.25 -10.78 4.92
C SER A 96 -1.11 -10.78 6.18
N ILE A 97 -1.35 -9.62 6.80
CA ILE A 97 -2.22 -9.48 7.98
C ILE A 97 -3.64 -9.99 7.69
N PHE A 98 -4.18 -9.70 6.50
CA PHE A 98 -5.50 -10.22 6.09
C PHE A 98 -5.48 -11.74 5.94
N ASN A 99 -4.42 -12.30 5.33
CA ASN A 99 -4.29 -13.75 5.14
C ASN A 99 -4.13 -14.50 6.48
N GLU A 100 -3.42 -13.91 7.44
CA GLU A 100 -3.23 -14.46 8.78
C GLU A 100 -4.54 -14.60 9.58
N LYS A 101 -5.59 -13.84 9.23
CA LYS A 101 -6.91 -13.99 9.86
C LYS A 101 -7.57 -15.34 9.58
N GLY A 102 -7.13 -16.07 8.56
CA GLY A 102 -7.64 -17.42 8.26
C GLY A 102 -9.10 -17.48 7.81
N THR A 103 -9.72 -16.35 7.49
CA THR A 103 -11.09 -16.29 6.96
C THR A 103 -11.07 -16.13 5.44
N GLN A 104 -12.04 -16.77 4.77
CA GLN A 104 -12.19 -16.65 3.32
C GLN A 104 -12.40 -15.19 2.86
N PRO A 105 -13.27 -14.37 3.50
CA PRO A 105 -13.44 -12.98 3.11
C PRO A 105 -12.14 -12.16 3.22
N ALA A 106 -11.32 -12.37 4.26
CA ALA A 106 -10.05 -11.66 4.41
C ALA A 106 -9.05 -12.06 3.32
N THR A 107 -9.00 -13.35 2.98
CA THR A 107 -8.13 -13.88 1.91
C THR A 107 -8.52 -13.30 0.54
N GLU A 108 -9.82 -13.32 0.21
CA GLU A 108 -10.35 -12.73 -1.03
C GLU A 108 -10.09 -11.23 -1.09
N PHE A 109 -10.19 -10.53 0.04
CA PHE A 109 -9.88 -9.11 0.12
C PHE A 109 -8.40 -8.82 -0.15
N ALA A 110 -7.48 -9.60 0.44
CA ALA A 110 -6.05 -9.48 0.19
C ALA A 110 -5.71 -9.71 -1.30
N GLN A 111 -6.34 -10.73 -1.91
CA GLN A 111 -6.20 -11.01 -3.34
C GLN A 111 -6.73 -9.86 -4.20
N LYS A 112 -7.88 -9.28 -3.84
CA LYS A 112 -8.44 -8.11 -4.52
C LYS A 112 -7.47 -6.93 -4.49
N LEU A 113 -6.87 -6.62 -3.34
CA LEU A 113 -5.89 -5.54 -3.23
C LEU A 113 -4.63 -5.82 -4.06
N MET A 114 -4.13 -7.06 -4.03
CA MET A 114 -3.01 -7.48 -4.86
C MET A 114 -3.32 -7.36 -6.36
N GLN A 115 -4.55 -7.69 -6.77
CA GLN A 115 -4.97 -7.54 -8.17
C GLN A 115 -5.00 -6.07 -8.58
N LYS A 116 -5.61 -5.18 -7.78
CA LYS A 116 -5.59 -3.72 -8.02
C LYS A 116 -4.16 -3.17 -8.18
N TYR A 117 -3.22 -3.67 -7.37
CA TYR A 117 -1.81 -3.32 -7.47
C TYR A 117 -1.20 -3.75 -8.81
N LYS A 118 -1.41 -5.02 -9.21
CA LYS A 118 -0.89 -5.56 -10.49
C LYS A 118 -1.48 -4.86 -11.71
N ASP A 119 -2.78 -4.56 -11.68
CA ASP A 119 -3.46 -3.87 -12.78
C ASP A 119 -2.87 -2.47 -12.99
N LYS A 120 -2.73 -1.69 -11.91
CA LYS A 120 -2.10 -0.36 -11.97
C LYS A 120 -0.64 -0.42 -12.42
N LEU A 121 0.12 -1.43 -11.99
CA LEU A 121 1.50 -1.64 -12.43
C LEU A 121 1.58 -1.95 -13.92
N SER A 122 0.68 -2.78 -14.43
CA SER A 122 0.57 -3.07 -15.86
C SER A 122 0.23 -1.80 -16.66
N ASP A 123 -0.76 -1.03 -16.22
CA ASP A 123 -1.18 0.21 -16.89
C ASP A 123 -0.06 1.24 -16.95
N ALA A 124 0.66 1.44 -15.84
CA ALA A 124 1.79 2.36 -15.79
C ALA A 124 2.94 1.95 -16.74
N ASN A 125 3.20 0.65 -16.86
CA ASN A 125 4.19 0.13 -17.79
C ASN A 125 3.78 0.35 -19.25
N LEU A 126 2.50 0.15 -19.58
CA LEU A 126 1.96 0.42 -20.92
C LEU A 126 2.03 1.91 -21.28
N GLU A 127 1.71 2.81 -20.34
CA GLU A 127 1.85 4.25 -20.55
C GLU A 127 3.31 4.67 -20.80
N SER A 128 4.25 4.09 -20.05
CA SER A 128 5.68 4.35 -20.21
C SER A 128 6.17 3.94 -21.61
N LEU A 129 5.75 2.77 -22.11
CA LEU A 129 6.07 2.29 -23.45
C LEU A 129 5.45 3.19 -24.54
N SER A 130 4.20 3.64 -24.37
CA SER A 130 3.54 4.55 -25.32
C SER A 130 4.20 5.92 -25.41
N LYS A 131 4.68 6.48 -24.28
CA LYS A 131 5.42 7.75 -24.29
C LYS A 131 6.73 7.63 -25.06
N ARG A 132 7.45 6.52 -24.90
CA ARG A 132 8.69 6.25 -25.64
C ARG A 132 8.45 6.13 -27.14
N SER A 133 7.41 5.42 -27.58
CA SER A 133 7.14 5.28 -29.02
C SER A 133 6.84 6.61 -29.71
N LYS A 134 6.10 7.51 -29.04
CA LYS A 134 5.78 8.84 -29.57
C LYS A 134 6.99 9.78 -29.68
N GLN A 135 8.00 9.59 -28.82
CA GLN A 135 9.22 10.39 -28.88
C GLN A 135 10.08 10.03 -30.11
N TYR A 136 10.15 8.76 -30.49
CA TYR A 136 10.85 8.33 -31.70
C TYR A 136 10.19 8.80 -33.00
N GLU A 137 8.87 9.02 -33.02
CA GLU A 137 8.16 9.54 -34.18
C GLU A 137 8.36 11.05 -34.40
N HIS A 138 8.77 11.79 -33.36
CA HIS A 138 8.98 13.24 -33.43
C HIS A 138 10.46 13.63 -33.72
N ASP A 139 11.38 12.66 -33.63
CA ASP A 139 12.82 12.83 -33.85
C ASP A 139 13.30 12.29 -35.23
N LEU A 140 12.36 11.91 -36.12
CA LEU A 140 12.58 11.45 -37.51
C LEU A 140 12.11 12.47 -38.53
#